data_AF-A0A7S1RT80-F1
#
_entry.id   AF-A0A7S1RT80-F1
#
_cell.length_a   1.000
_cell.length_b   1.000
_cell.length_c   1.000
_cell.angle_alpha   90.00
_cell.angle_beta   90.00
_cell.angle_gamma   90.00
#
_symmetry.space_group_name_H-M   'P 1'
#
loop_
_entity.id
_entity.type
_entity.pdbx_description
1 polymer ?
#
loop_
_entity_poly.entity_id
_entity_poly.type
_entity_poly.pdbx_seq_one_letter_code
_entity_poly.pdbx_strand_id
1 'polypeptide(L)'
;QEGAIVEVWGGSHWLASAMVSLKQACRVLSGKSSVVEKEELMIEVPLMKKTNFVHHIGTKGSVVDSQYVAGPGQSDVEALSTPPIEFTVKVPPPKDPEQKKRKVRVTGPHGPFEVELPEGAETGAELLYRLAPPPEYRIEVPPNGKPGSEARFKNQDGVEVSVIVPEGHGPGDFFEVTAPVHMVKVPDGVAPGTGVVFKVTQGPDVIGRDGVSRQSQEWLRAVVPQGIQPGSYFPARLPPPPTARKDPATNPLE
;
A
#
# COMPACT_ATOMS: atom_id res chain seq x y z
N GLN A 1 -7.25 15.10 -10.45
CA GLN A 1 -7.59 13.78 -9.88
C GLN A 1 -6.76 13.65 -8.62
N GLU A 2 -7.35 13.92 -7.46
CA GLU A 2 -6.68 13.64 -6.19
C GLU A 2 -6.69 12.12 -5.99
N GLY A 3 -5.51 11.52 -5.86
CA GLY A 3 -5.42 10.10 -5.54
C GLY A 3 -5.89 9.87 -4.11
N ALA A 4 -6.75 8.87 -3.90
CA ALA A 4 -7.16 8.49 -2.55
C ALA A 4 -5.93 8.03 -1.75
N ILE A 5 -5.70 8.61 -0.58
CA ILE A 5 -4.65 8.18 0.35
C ILE A 5 -5.14 6.91 1.06
N VAL A 6 -4.34 5.85 0.99
CA VAL A 6 -4.59 4.61 1.73
C VAL A 6 -3.97 4.76 3.11
N GLU A 7 -4.78 4.71 4.15
CA GLU A 7 -4.30 4.55 5.51
C GLU A 7 -4.47 3.09 5.94
N VAL A 8 -3.37 2.40 6.20
CA VAL A 8 -3.38 1.03 6.71
C VAL A 8 -3.44 1.09 8.23
N TRP A 9 -4.64 0.99 8.81
CA TRP A 9 -4.82 0.88 10.25
C TRP A 9 -4.82 -0.60 10.67
N GLY A 10 -3.84 -0.99 11.48
CA GLY A 10 -3.80 -2.30 12.14
C GLY A 10 -4.87 -2.43 13.22
N GLY A 11 -6.12 -2.68 12.83
CA GLY A 11 -7.26 -2.87 13.74
C GLY A 11 -7.23 -4.23 14.45
N SER A 12 -7.11 -4.20 15.78
CA SER A 12 -7.22 -5.40 16.64
C SER A 12 -8.69 -5.77 16.86
N HIS A 13 -9.16 -6.89 16.31
CA HIS A 13 -10.51 -7.40 16.57
C HIS A 13 -10.53 -8.94 16.71
N TRP A 14 -10.17 -9.45 17.89
CA TRP A 14 -10.27 -10.87 18.25
C TRP A 14 -11.12 -11.04 19.52
N LEU A 15 -12.45 -11.05 19.37
CA LEU A 15 -13.37 -11.51 20.42
C LEU A 15 -14.57 -12.35 19.92
N ALA A 16 -14.74 -12.55 18.61
CA ALA A 16 -15.90 -13.29 18.10
C ALA A 16 -15.71 -14.82 17.98
N SER A 17 -14.51 -15.38 18.20
CA SER A 17 -14.24 -16.80 17.96
C SER A 17 -14.22 -17.70 19.22
N ALA A 18 -14.27 -17.13 20.42
CA ALA A 18 -14.16 -17.90 21.67
C ALA A 18 -15.50 -18.46 22.21
N MET A 19 -16.65 -18.15 21.61
CA MET A 19 -17.96 -18.60 22.14
C MET A 19 -18.56 -19.84 21.46
N VAL A 20 -17.90 -20.43 20.46
CA VAL A 20 -18.44 -21.63 19.77
C VAL A 20 -18.06 -22.94 20.48
N SER A 21 -16.95 -22.98 21.22
CA SER A 21 -16.48 -24.24 21.86
C SER A 21 -17.14 -24.56 23.22
N LEU A 22 -17.86 -23.63 23.86
CA LEU A 22 -18.48 -23.90 25.17
C LEU A 22 -19.85 -24.59 25.08
N LYS A 23 -20.49 -24.67 23.89
CA LYS A 23 -21.82 -25.29 23.73
C LYS A 23 -21.81 -26.81 23.60
N GLN A 24 -20.67 -27.43 23.26
CA GLN A 24 -20.58 -28.89 23.13
C GLN A 24 -20.40 -29.61 24.48
N ALA A 25 -19.86 -28.94 25.51
CA ALA A 25 -19.64 -29.55 26.81
C ALA A 25 -20.92 -29.71 27.67
N CYS A 26 -21.98 -28.92 27.43
CA CYS A 26 -23.20 -28.99 28.24
C CYS A 26 -24.24 -30.04 27.78
N ARG A 27 -24.00 -30.77 26.69
CA ARG A 27 -24.97 -31.72 26.12
C ARG A 27 -24.92 -33.13 26.73
N VAL A 28 -23.89 -33.47 27.49
CA VAL A 28 -23.64 -34.85 27.98
C VAL A 28 -24.28 -35.15 29.34
N LEU A 29 -24.75 -34.16 30.10
CA LEU A 29 -25.21 -34.36 31.49
C LEU A 29 -26.73 -34.33 31.74
N SER A 30 -27.58 -34.11 30.72
CA SER A 30 -29.00 -33.81 30.98
C SER A 30 -30.00 -34.97 30.79
N GLY A 31 -29.58 -36.17 30.38
CA GLY A 31 -30.35 -37.41 30.53
C GLY A 31 -31.85 -37.34 30.17
N LYS A 32 -32.22 -36.63 29.09
CA LYS A 32 -33.63 -36.45 28.69
C LYS A 32 -33.93 -37.15 27.37
N SER A 33 -34.94 -38.00 27.45
CA SER A 33 -35.45 -38.91 26.44
C SER A 33 -35.96 -38.20 25.17
N SER A 34 -35.63 -38.81 24.03
CA SER A 34 -36.25 -38.75 22.70
C SER A 34 -37.42 -37.78 22.51
N VAL A 35 -37.11 -36.55 22.11
CA VAL A 35 -38.04 -35.66 21.42
C VAL A 35 -37.94 -35.98 19.93
N VAL A 36 -39.09 -36.23 19.30
CA VAL A 36 -39.26 -36.51 17.88
C VAL A 36 -38.47 -35.50 17.04
N GLU A 37 -37.50 -35.99 16.27
CA GLU A 37 -36.69 -35.21 15.33
C GLU A 37 -37.60 -34.69 14.21
N LYS A 38 -38.04 -33.45 14.39
CA LYS A 38 -38.58 -32.65 13.29
C LYS A 38 -37.36 -32.26 12.46
N GLU A 39 -37.18 -32.90 11.30
CA GLU A 39 -36.25 -32.45 10.26
C GLU A 39 -36.67 -31.03 9.83
N GLU A 40 -36.21 -30.04 10.57
CA GLU A 40 -36.14 -28.67 10.09
C GLU A 40 -35.13 -28.68 8.95
N LEU A 41 -35.67 -28.82 7.73
CA LEU A 41 -34.97 -28.46 6.51
C LEU A 41 -34.48 -27.01 6.68
N MET A 42 -33.24 -26.86 7.16
CA MET A 42 -32.50 -25.62 7.11
C MET A 42 -32.30 -25.32 5.63
N ILE A 43 -33.23 -24.56 5.07
CA ILE A 43 -33.03 -23.87 3.81
C ILE A 43 -31.94 -22.84 4.12
N GLU A 44 -30.70 -23.15 3.76
CA GLU A 44 -29.64 -22.16 3.68
C GLU A 44 -30.06 -21.16 2.61
N VAL A 45 -30.81 -20.15 3.03
CA VAL A 45 -31.08 -18.98 2.20
C VAL A 45 -29.71 -18.40 1.90
N PRO A 46 -29.25 -18.37 0.64
CA PRO A 46 -27.90 -17.91 0.31
C PRO A 46 -27.76 -16.49 0.84
N LEU A 47 -27.05 -16.37 1.96
CA LEU A 47 -26.83 -15.14 2.69
C LEU A 47 -26.12 -14.20 1.72
N MET A 48 -26.87 -13.26 1.16
CA MET A 48 -26.51 -12.22 0.19
C MET A 48 -25.14 -12.41 -0.47
N LYS A 49 -25.10 -12.72 -1.78
CA LYS A 49 -23.88 -12.75 -2.59
C LYS A 49 -22.94 -11.63 -2.13
N LYS A 50 -21.81 -11.98 -1.52
CA LYS A 50 -20.82 -10.99 -1.09
C LYS A 50 -20.39 -10.19 -2.32
N THR A 51 -20.92 -8.99 -2.46
CA THR A 51 -20.53 -8.06 -3.53
C THR A 51 -19.12 -7.60 -3.21
N ASN A 52 -18.17 -7.95 -4.08
CA ASN A 52 -16.82 -7.45 -3.97
C ASN A 52 -16.74 -6.12 -4.72
N PHE A 53 -16.58 -5.03 -3.98
CA PHE A 53 -16.46 -3.67 -4.52
C PHE A 53 -15.02 -3.34 -4.98
N VAL A 54 -14.12 -4.31 -4.94
CA VAL A 54 -12.69 -4.12 -5.21
C VAL A 54 -12.28 -4.93 -6.42
N HIS A 55 -11.78 -4.22 -7.42
CA HIS A 55 -11.27 -4.80 -8.65
C HIS A 55 -9.77 -4.60 -8.72
N HIS A 56 -9.01 -5.70 -8.70
CA HIS A 56 -7.58 -5.64 -8.93
C HIS A 56 -7.31 -5.36 -10.42
N ILE A 57 -6.66 -4.24 -10.73
CA ILE A 57 -6.42 -3.81 -12.12
C ILE A 57 -5.18 -4.51 -12.71
N GLY A 58 -4.35 -5.13 -11.85
CA GLY A 58 -3.15 -5.84 -12.27
C GLY A 58 -1.95 -4.91 -12.39
N THR A 59 -1.18 -4.79 -11.32
CA THR A 59 0.16 -4.18 -11.35
C THR A 59 1.17 -5.24 -11.80
N LYS A 60 1.28 -5.46 -13.11
CA LYS A 60 2.24 -6.43 -13.66
C LYS A 60 3.69 -6.00 -13.36
N GLY A 61 4.25 -6.47 -12.24
CA GLY A 61 5.68 -6.45 -11.93
C GLY A 61 6.31 -5.08 -11.66
N SER A 62 5.52 -4.02 -11.51
CA SER A 62 6.05 -2.68 -11.31
C SER A 62 6.38 -2.38 -9.85
N VAL A 63 5.66 -2.97 -8.89
CA VAL A 63 5.84 -2.75 -7.45
C VAL A 63 6.54 -3.95 -6.83
N VAL A 64 7.61 -3.70 -6.07
CA VAL A 64 8.37 -4.74 -5.37
C VAL A 64 8.12 -4.66 -3.88
N ASP A 65 7.94 -5.80 -3.22
CA ASP A 65 7.79 -5.83 -1.77
C ASP A 65 9.09 -5.46 -1.06
N SER A 66 8.97 -4.73 0.05
CA SER A 66 10.09 -4.45 0.93
C SER A 66 9.90 -5.08 2.30
N GLN A 67 11.02 -5.29 3.00
CA GLN A 67 11.06 -5.91 4.32
C GLN A 67 11.78 -5.03 5.32
N TYR A 68 11.31 -5.02 6.57
CA TYR A 68 12.02 -4.39 7.68
C TYR A 68 13.39 -5.02 7.91
N VAL A 69 14.41 -4.19 8.09
CA VAL A 69 15.76 -4.60 8.50
C VAL A 69 16.26 -3.70 9.64
N ALA A 70 17.21 -4.20 10.44
CA ALA A 70 17.77 -3.41 11.54
C ALA A 70 18.64 -2.23 11.07
N GLY A 71 19.14 -2.31 9.84
CA GLY A 71 20.06 -1.35 9.24
C GLY A 71 20.69 -1.94 7.97
N PRO A 72 21.61 -1.21 7.33
CA PRO A 72 22.37 -1.71 6.20
C PRO A 72 23.25 -2.90 6.61
N GLY A 73 23.12 -4.04 5.92
CA GLY A 73 24.06 -5.14 6.01
C GLY A 73 25.38 -4.83 5.30
N GLN A 74 26.39 -5.68 5.51
CA GLN A 74 27.73 -5.48 4.93
C GLN A 74 27.75 -5.48 3.39
N SER A 75 26.79 -6.15 2.76
CA SER A 75 26.64 -6.25 1.30
C SER A 75 25.51 -5.39 0.73
N ASP A 76 24.78 -4.65 1.58
CA ASP A 76 23.66 -3.85 1.10
C ASP A 76 24.18 -2.50 0.59
N VAL A 77 23.60 -2.04 -0.52
CA VAL A 77 23.87 -0.69 -1.05
C VAL A 77 22.76 0.24 -0.57
N GLU A 78 23.14 1.34 0.07
CA GLU A 78 22.19 2.36 0.50
C GLU A 78 21.62 3.10 -0.72
N ALA A 79 20.30 3.19 -0.78
CA ALA A 79 19.54 3.88 -1.80
C ALA A 79 18.75 5.03 -1.19
N LEU A 80 18.58 6.09 -1.99
CA LEU A 80 17.75 7.23 -1.63
C LEU A 80 16.28 6.89 -1.92
N SER A 81 15.36 7.32 -1.04
CA SER A 81 13.93 7.10 -1.21
C SER A 81 13.10 8.34 -0.87
N THR A 82 11.95 8.45 -1.52
CA THR A 82 10.99 9.55 -1.34
C THR A 82 9.58 8.96 -1.30
N PRO A 83 8.63 9.54 -0.56
CA PRO A 83 7.22 9.24 -0.79
C PRO A 83 6.82 9.58 -2.24
N PRO A 84 5.66 9.09 -2.73
CA PRO A 84 5.11 9.54 -4.00
C PRO A 84 5.00 11.06 -4.02
N ILE A 85 5.45 11.68 -5.11
CA ILE A 85 5.43 13.14 -5.28
C ILE A 85 4.95 13.53 -6.67
N GLU A 86 4.45 14.76 -6.76
CA GLU A 86 4.13 15.42 -8.02
C GLU A 86 5.07 16.62 -8.20
N PHE A 87 5.43 16.89 -9.45
CA PHE A 87 6.27 18.04 -9.78
C PHE A 87 5.95 18.54 -11.19
N THR A 88 6.12 19.85 -11.36
CA THR A 88 5.85 20.53 -12.63
C THR A 88 7.14 20.80 -13.38
N VAL A 89 7.11 20.58 -14.69
CA VAL A 89 8.24 20.78 -15.59
C VAL A 89 7.81 21.67 -16.73
N LYS A 90 8.60 22.72 -17.02
CA LYS A 90 8.41 23.51 -18.24
C LYS A 90 9.09 22.81 -19.41
N VAL A 91 8.35 22.64 -20.49
CA VAL A 91 8.87 22.03 -21.72
C VAL A 91 9.94 22.96 -22.32
N PRO A 92 11.22 22.53 -22.38
CA PRO A 92 12.27 23.34 -22.98
C PRO A 92 12.10 23.42 -24.50
N PRO A 93 12.65 24.46 -25.16
CA PRO A 93 12.70 24.51 -26.62
C PRO A 93 13.44 23.28 -27.16
N PRO A 94 12.99 22.69 -28.29
CA PRO A 94 13.66 21.55 -28.89
C PRO A 94 15.08 21.95 -29.29
N LYS A 95 16.07 21.11 -28.96
CA LYS A 95 17.45 21.28 -29.46
C LYS A 95 17.56 20.94 -30.95
N ASP A 96 16.71 20.02 -31.41
CA ASP A 96 16.63 19.54 -32.79
C ASP A 96 15.14 19.43 -33.17
N PRO A 97 14.69 20.08 -34.27
CA PRO A 97 13.31 20.02 -34.73
C PRO A 97 12.85 18.64 -35.21
N GLU A 98 13.74 17.71 -35.57
CA GLU A 98 13.35 16.39 -36.09
C GLU A 98 13.15 15.32 -35.00
N GLN A 99 13.51 15.62 -33.75
CA GLN A 99 13.48 14.63 -32.67
C GLN A 99 12.06 14.43 -32.10
N LYS A 100 11.37 13.36 -32.55
CA LYS A 100 10.01 12.99 -32.09
C LYS A 100 9.92 12.64 -30.61
N LYS A 101 10.93 11.95 -30.05
CA LYS A 101 11.01 11.59 -28.63
C LYS A 101 12.04 12.46 -27.92
N ARG A 102 11.56 13.45 -27.17
CA ARG A 102 12.40 14.37 -26.42
C ARG A 102 12.49 13.91 -24.97
N LYS A 103 13.70 13.63 -24.50
CA LYS A 103 13.99 13.46 -23.08
C LYS A 103 14.35 14.80 -22.47
N VAL A 104 13.79 15.11 -21.32
CA VAL A 104 14.06 16.34 -20.58
C VAL A 104 14.67 15.97 -19.24
N ARG A 105 15.73 16.69 -18.87
CA ARG A 105 16.36 16.56 -17.56
C ARG A 105 15.59 17.42 -16.56
N VAL A 106 15.06 16.79 -15.52
CA VAL A 106 14.22 17.42 -14.50
C VAL A 106 14.87 17.24 -13.13
N THR A 107 14.72 18.23 -12.25
CA THR A 107 15.25 18.15 -10.89
C THR A 107 14.26 17.42 -9.99
N GLY A 108 14.61 16.19 -9.62
CA GLY A 108 13.85 15.40 -8.65
C GLY A 108 14.32 15.61 -7.21
N PRO A 109 13.70 14.89 -6.26
CA PRO A 109 14.00 14.98 -4.83
C PRO A 109 15.44 14.53 -4.50
N HIS A 110 16.04 13.69 -5.34
CA HIS A 110 17.42 13.20 -5.19
C HIS A 110 18.33 13.63 -6.35
N GLY A 111 18.12 14.85 -6.83
CA GLY A 111 18.85 15.42 -7.95
C GLY A 111 18.22 15.11 -9.32
N PRO A 112 18.94 15.41 -10.40
CA PRO A 112 18.36 15.39 -11.73
C PRO A 112 18.15 13.98 -12.28
N PHE A 113 17.06 13.78 -13.02
CA PHE A 113 16.77 12.55 -13.77
C PHE A 113 16.10 12.89 -15.12
N GLU A 114 15.97 11.90 -16.00
CA GLU A 114 15.37 12.10 -17.33
C GLU A 114 13.91 11.63 -17.35
N VAL A 115 13.04 12.43 -17.97
CA VAL A 115 11.65 12.06 -18.27
C VAL A 115 11.38 12.20 -19.76
N GLU A 116 10.50 11.35 -20.29
CA GLU A 116 10.03 11.47 -21.68
C GLU A 116 8.88 12.47 -21.73
N LEU A 117 8.95 13.40 -22.69
CA LEU A 117 7.84 14.30 -22.98
C LEU A 117 6.73 13.55 -23.72
N PRO A 118 5.44 13.82 -23.43
CA PRO A 118 4.35 13.30 -24.22
C PRO A 118 4.42 13.82 -25.66
N GLU A 119 3.88 13.04 -26.59
CA GLU A 119 3.82 13.44 -28.00
C GLU A 119 2.99 14.72 -28.15
N GLY A 120 3.51 15.70 -28.89
CA GLY A 120 2.86 17.00 -29.09
C GLY A 120 3.04 18.03 -27.97
N ALA A 121 3.86 17.77 -26.95
CA ALA A 121 4.12 18.76 -25.89
C ALA A 121 4.69 20.08 -26.45
N GLU A 122 3.98 21.20 -26.24
CA GLU A 122 4.39 22.51 -26.73
C GLU A 122 5.52 23.12 -25.90
N THR A 123 6.43 23.85 -26.54
CA THR A 123 7.50 24.58 -25.85
C THR A 123 6.91 25.60 -24.87
N GLY A 124 7.42 25.63 -23.64
CA GLY A 124 6.95 26.52 -22.58
C GLY A 124 5.73 26.02 -21.81
N ALA A 125 5.05 24.97 -22.29
CA ALA A 125 3.95 24.34 -21.55
C ALA A 125 4.43 23.77 -20.21
N GLU A 126 3.56 23.80 -19.21
CA GLU A 126 3.79 23.18 -17.91
C GLU A 126 3.20 21.77 -17.91
N LEU A 127 4.04 20.78 -17.67
CA LEU A 127 3.66 19.38 -17.55
C LEU A 127 3.73 18.95 -16.08
N LEU A 128 2.64 18.36 -15.60
CA LEU A 128 2.60 17.72 -14.29
C LEU A 128 3.06 16.27 -14.41
N TYR A 129 4.17 15.95 -13.76
CA TYR A 129 4.67 14.59 -13.64
C TYR A 129 4.40 14.06 -12.24
N ARG A 130 4.06 12.77 -12.17
CA ARG A 130 3.81 12.07 -10.93
C ARG A 130 4.81 10.93 -10.77
N LEU A 131 5.70 11.04 -9.79
CA LEU A 131 6.58 9.96 -9.37
C LEU A 131 5.84 9.12 -8.32
N ALA A 132 5.02 8.19 -8.80
CA ALA A 132 4.18 7.33 -7.98
C ALA A 132 4.04 5.96 -8.64
N PRO A 133 3.65 4.92 -7.90
CA PRO A 133 3.28 3.64 -8.51
C PRO A 133 2.00 3.82 -9.35
N PRO A 134 1.79 2.96 -10.36
CA PRO A 134 0.48 2.85 -10.99
C PRO A 134 -0.58 2.40 -9.98
N PRO A 135 -1.86 2.73 -10.22
CA PRO A 135 -2.98 2.19 -9.44
C PRO A 135 -2.99 0.66 -9.42
N GLU A 136 -3.30 0.10 -8.26
CA GLU A 136 -3.38 -1.35 -8.05
C GLU A 136 -4.82 -1.84 -7.98
N TYR A 137 -5.69 -1.03 -7.37
CA TYR A 137 -7.09 -1.34 -7.16
C TYR A 137 -7.98 -0.27 -7.77
N ARG A 138 -9.10 -0.71 -8.35
CA ARG A 138 -10.25 0.12 -8.68
C ARG A 138 -11.36 -0.24 -7.72
N ILE A 139 -11.84 0.74 -6.96
CA ILE A 139 -12.83 0.54 -5.92
C ILE A 139 -14.13 1.18 -6.36
N GLU A 140 -15.20 0.40 -6.32
CA GLU A 140 -16.57 0.89 -6.46
C GLU A 140 -17.04 1.44 -5.11
N VAL A 141 -17.59 2.65 -5.09
CA VAL A 141 -18.16 3.23 -3.89
C VAL A 141 -19.43 2.44 -3.52
N PRO A 142 -19.54 1.88 -2.30
CA PRO A 142 -20.69 1.08 -1.92
C PRO A 142 -21.99 1.93 -1.87
N PRO A 143 -23.18 1.29 -1.88
CA PRO A 143 -24.48 2.00 -1.87
C PRO A 143 -24.66 3.06 -0.78
N ASN A 144 -23.97 2.90 0.36
CA ASN A 144 -23.99 3.82 1.50
C ASN A 144 -22.75 4.72 1.60
N GLY A 145 -21.80 4.60 0.69
CA GLY A 145 -20.58 5.40 0.64
C GLY A 145 -20.88 6.84 0.24
N LYS A 146 -20.20 7.78 0.89
CA LYS A 146 -20.27 9.21 0.61
C LYS A 146 -18.85 9.79 0.58
N PRO A 147 -18.62 10.94 -0.08
CA PRO A 147 -17.36 11.67 0.05
C PRO A 147 -16.92 11.81 1.52
N GLY A 148 -15.65 11.51 1.80
CA GLY A 148 -15.07 11.55 3.14
C GLY A 148 -15.38 10.33 4.02
N SER A 149 -16.28 9.43 3.61
CA SER A 149 -16.54 8.20 4.36
C SER A 149 -15.45 7.14 4.13
N GLU A 150 -15.29 6.26 5.12
CA GLU A 150 -14.33 5.16 5.09
C GLU A 150 -14.93 3.93 4.41
N ALA A 151 -14.31 3.46 3.32
CA ALA A 151 -14.61 2.18 2.69
C ALA A 151 -13.58 1.13 3.11
N ARG A 152 -14.04 0.03 3.69
CA ARG A 152 -13.20 -1.10 4.13
C ARG A 152 -13.40 -2.31 3.26
N PHE A 153 -12.31 -2.96 2.89
CA PHE A 153 -12.34 -4.16 2.08
C PHE A 153 -11.16 -5.07 2.42
N LYS A 154 -11.28 -6.36 2.09
CA LYS A 154 -10.15 -7.30 2.20
C LYS A 154 -9.51 -7.48 0.84
N ASN A 155 -8.20 -7.32 0.77
CA ASN A 155 -7.44 -7.65 -0.43
C ASN A 155 -7.38 -9.17 -0.64
N GLN A 156 -6.74 -9.61 -1.72
CA GLN A 156 -6.62 -11.04 -2.05
C GLN A 156 -5.84 -11.83 -0.99
N ASP A 157 -4.95 -11.16 -0.25
CA ASP A 157 -4.18 -11.74 0.85
C ASP A 157 -4.95 -11.77 2.19
N GLY A 158 -6.20 -11.29 2.19
CA GLY A 158 -7.05 -11.22 3.38
C GLY A 158 -6.75 -10.04 4.31
N VAL A 159 -5.82 -9.16 3.95
CA VAL A 159 -5.51 -7.91 4.67
C VAL A 159 -6.66 -6.92 4.47
N GLU A 160 -7.17 -6.37 5.56
CA GLU A 160 -8.18 -5.32 5.52
C GLU A 160 -7.50 -3.98 5.17
N VAL A 161 -8.01 -3.35 4.12
CA VAL A 161 -7.57 -2.05 3.63
C VAL A 161 -8.73 -1.08 3.82
N SER A 162 -8.39 0.10 4.30
CA SER A 162 -9.31 1.20 4.48
C SER A 162 -8.92 2.36 3.58
N VAL A 163 -9.90 2.95 2.91
CA VAL A 163 -9.71 4.10 2.03
C VAL A 163 -10.81 5.11 2.24
N ILE A 164 -10.46 6.39 2.17
CA ILE A 164 -11.44 7.46 2.19
C ILE A 164 -12.00 7.66 0.78
N VAL A 165 -13.33 7.68 0.66
CA VAL A 165 -14.01 7.99 -0.60
C VAL A 165 -13.68 9.43 -0.98
N PRO A 166 -13.06 9.69 -2.14
CA PRO A 166 -12.66 11.03 -2.53
C PRO A 166 -13.85 11.98 -2.69
N GLU A 167 -13.57 13.29 -2.65
CA GLU A 167 -14.58 14.28 -3.00
C GLU A 167 -15.14 14.04 -4.41
N GLY A 168 -16.43 14.33 -4.59
CA GLY A 168 -17.14 14.15 -5.85
C GLY A 168 -17.48 12.70 -6.24
N HIS A 169 -17.13 11.69 -5.43
CA HIS A 169 -17.49 10.29 -5.69
C HIS A 169 -18.67 9.83 -4.84
N GLY A 170 -19.72 9.34 -5.47
CA GLY A 170 -20.93 8.81 -4.85
C GLY A 170 -21.12 7.30 -5.10
N PRO A 171 -22.19 6.71 -4.56
CA PRO A 171 -22.49 5.28 -4.72
C PRO A 171 -22.47 4.81 -6.19
N GLY A 172 -21.75 3.72 -6.46
CA GLY A 172 -21.57 3.14 -7.80
C GLY A 172 -20.45 3.79 -8.64
N ASP A 173 -19.90 4.93 -8.21
CA ASP A 173 -18.72 5.50 -8.85
C ASP A 173 -17.48 4.65 -8.57
N PHE A 174 -16.44 4.84 -9.38
CA PHE A 174 -15.16 4.17 -9.20
C PHE A 174 -14.05 5.16 -8.95
N PHE A 175 -13.14 4.82 -8.04
CA PHE A 175 -11.88 5.53 -7.86
C PHE A 175 -10.71 4.54 -7.79
N GLU A 176 -9.52 5.07 -8.06
CA GLU A 176 -8.29 4.30 -8.17
C GLU A 176 -7.44 4.47 -6.91
N VAL A 177 -6.85 3.35 -6.47
CA VAL A 177 -6.06 3.28 -5.25
C VAL A 177 -4.70 2.68 -5.54
N THR A 178 -3.67 3.38 -5.08
CA THR A 178 -2.27 2.97 -5.18
C THR A 178 -1.82 2.26 -3.92
N ALA A 179 -0.89 1.30 -4.07
CA ALA A 179 -0.18 0.70 -2.95
C ALA A 179 0.51 1.74 -2.05
N PRO A 180 0.63 1.50 -0.73
CA PRO A 180 1.54 2.26 0.10
C PRO A 180 2.98 1.91 -0.29
N VAL A 181 3.69 2.84 -0.93
CA VAL A 181 5.06 2.62 -1.42
C VAL A 181 5.97 3.79 -1.10
N HIS A 182 7.27 3.53 -1.16
CA HIS A 182 8.30 4.54 -1.38
C HIS A 182 8.89 4.41 -2.77
N MET A 183 9.25 5.54 -3.38
CA MET A 183 9.94 5.59 -4.66
C MET A 183 11.45 5.55 -4.39
N VAL A 184 12.08 4.43 -4.70
CA VAL A 184 13.49 4.16 -4.42
C VAL A 184 14.30 4.44 -5.67
N LYS A 185 15.31 5.33 -5.57
CA LYS A 185 16.25 5.59 -6.65
C LYS A 185 17.30 4.49 -6.70
N VAL A 186 17.47 3.85 -7.85
CA VAL A 186 18.52 2.84 -8.06
C VAL A 186 19.89 3.53 -8.00
N PRO A 187 20.79 3.13 -7.08
CA PRO A 187 22.13 3.73 -7.01
C PRO A 187 22.97 3.44 -8.26
N ASP A 188 23.97 4.27 -8.50
CA ASP A 188 24.89 4.09 -9.62
C ASP A 188 25.66 2.77 -9.49
N GLY A 189 25.77 2.02 -10.60
CA GLY A 189 26.46 0.72 -10.64
C GLY A 189 25.67 -0.46 -10.06
N VAL A 190 24.46 -0.25 -9.55
CA VAL A 190 23.62 -1.34 -9.03
C VAL A 190 22.80 -1.98 -10.16
N ALA A 191 22.97 -3.29 -10.34
CA ALA A 191 22.25 -4.07 -11.36
C ALA A 191 20.89 -4.59 -10.85
N PRO A 192 19.93 -4.88 -11.75
CA PRO A 192 18.71 -5.60 -11.40
C PRO A 192 18.97 -6.91 -10.64
N GLY A 193 18.10 -7.24 -9.69
CA GLY A 193 18.25 -8.40 -8.79
C GLY A 193 19.12 -8.13 -7.55
N THR A 194 19.80 -6.98 -7.50
CA THR A 194 20.59 -6.58 -6.32
C THR A 194 19.69 -6.05 -5.20
N GLY A 195 20.00 -6.40 -3.96
CA GLY A 195 19.33 -5.85 -2.79
C GLY A 195 19.83 -4.44 -2.47
N VAL A 196 18.91 -3.50 -2.25
CA VAL A 196 19.20 -2.16 -1.77
C VAL A 196 18.46 -1.91 -0.46
N VAL A 197 19.04 -1.06 0.39
CA VAL A 197 18.45 -0.64 1.66
C VAL A 197 18.18 0.85 1.63
N PHE A 198 17.07 1.28 2.21
CA PHE A 198 16.69 2.69 2.22
C PHE A 198 15.97 3.01 3.51
N LYS A 199 16.05 4.28 3.90
CA LYS A 199 15.33 4.81 5.07
C LYS A 199 13.95 5.29 4.66
N VAL A 200 12.98 5.01 5.52
CA VAL A 200 11.66 5.61 5.47
C VAL A 200 11.40 6.33 6.79
N THR A 201 10.90 7.55 6.69
CA THR A 201 10.37 8.27 7.83
C THR A 201 8.89 7.89 7.97
N GLN A 202 8.56 7.06 8.96
CA GLN A 202 7.17 6.70 9.25
C GLN A 202 6.66 7.40 10.50
N GLY A 203 5.41 7.84 10.43
CA GLY A 203 4.61 8.28 11.59
C GLY A 203 4.75 9.77 11.94
N PRO A 204 3.86 10.25 12.83
CA PRO A 204 3.99 11.57 13.40
C PRO A 204 5.25 11.64 14.28
N ASP A 205 5.80 12.85 14.36
CA ASP A 205 6.83 13.23 15.30
C ASP A 205 6.55 12.68 16.70
N VAL A 206 7.36 11.72 17.16
CA VAL A 206 7.23 11.18 18.51
C VAL A 206 7.96 12.12 19.44
N ILE A 207 7.22 12.82 20.31
CA ILE A 207 7.80 13.68 21.34
C ILE A 207 8.43 12.78 22.41
N GLY A 208 9.76 12.78 22.47
CA GLY A 208 10.51 12.07 23.50
C GLY A 208 10.21 12.63 24.89
N ARG A 209 10.62 11.90 25.95
CA ARG A 209 10.51 12.37 27.35
C ARG A 209 11.29 13.66 27.61
N ASP A 210 12.28 13.95 26.77
CA ASP A 210 13.07 15.19 26.76
C ASP A 210 12.36 16.36 26.04
N GLY A 211 11.13 16.15 25.54
CA GLY A 211 10.40 17.13 24.75
C GLY A 211 10.92 17.29 23.32
N VAL A 212 11.92 16.48 22.91
CA VAL A 212 12.49 16.54 21.57
C VAL A 212 11.68 15.64 20.66
N SER A 213 11.09 16.22 19.63
CA SER A 213 10.51 15.46 18.54
C SER A 213 11.59 14.62 17.84
N ARG A 214 11.36 13.32 17.77
CA ARG A 214 12.17 12.40 16.97
C ARG A 214 11.27 11.68 15.99
N GLN A 215 11.59 11.81 14.71
CA GLN A 215 11.01 10.96 13.69
C GLN A 215 11.66 9.58 13.75
N SER A 216 10.85 8.54 13.87
CA SER A 216 11.33 7.17 13.73
C SER A 216 11.77 6.94 12.28
N GLN A 217 13.06 6.67 12.11
CA GLN A 217 13.60 6.19 10.85
C GLN A 217 13.60 4.66 10.88
N GLU A 218 12.94 4.06 9.92
CA GLU A 218 12.93 2.62 9.71
C GLU A 218 13.75 2.28 8.48
N TRP A 219 14.53 1.21 8.58
CA TRP A 219 15.28 0.69 7.44
C TRP A 219 14.47 -0.40 6.76
N LEU A 220 14.32 -0.25 5.44
CA LEU A 220 13.68 -1.23 4.58
C LEU A 220 14.69 -1.75 3.55
N ARG A 221 14.49 -2.99 3.12
CA ARG A 221 15.25 -3.64 2.06
C ARG A 221 14.32 -4.05 0.93
N ALA A 222 14.71 -3.78 -0.30
CA ALA A 222 14.00 -4.23 -1.51
C ALA A 222 15.00 -4.71 -2.57
N VAL A 223 14.52 -5.49 -3.53
CA VAL A 223 15.32 -5.97 -4.66
C VAL A 223 15.05 -5.10 -5.87
N VAL A 224 16.09 -4.64 -6.56
CA VAL A 224 15.93 -3.85 -7.80
C VAL A 224 15.22 -4.71 -8.85
N PRO A 225 14.05 -4.29 -9.38
CA PRO A 225 13.31 -5.08 -10.36
C PRO A 225 14.06 -5.21 -11.69
N GLN A 226 13.74 -6.26 -12.45
CA GLN A 226 14.29 -6.49 -13.79
C GLN A 226 13.97 -5.32 -14.73
N GLY A 227 14.96 -4.91 -15.53
CA GLY A 227 14.81 -3.84 -16.52
C GLY A 227 14.94 -2.41 -15.98
N ILE A 228 15.04 -2.21 -14.66
CA ILE A 228 15.25 -0.87 -14.09
C ILE A 228 16.74 -0.52 -14.11
N GLN A 229 17.06 0.65 -14.65
CA GLN A 229 18.43 1.13 -14.81
C GLN A 229 18.90 1.98 -13.62
N PRO A 230 20.22 2.06 -13.35
CA PRO A 230 20.77 3.04 -12.40
C PRO A 230 20.26 4.46 -12.63
N GLY A 231 20.04 5.19 -11.56
CA GLY A 231 19.47 6.55 -11.57
C GLY A 231 17.95 6.61 -11.78
N SER A 232 17.30 5.52 -12.22
CA SER A 232 15.84 5.43 -12.32
C SER A 232 15.21 5.16 -10.95
N TYR A 233 13.88 5.24 -10.88
CA TYR A 233 13.12 4.93 -9.68
C TYR A 233 12.28 3.67 -9.85
N PHE A 234 12.07 2.95 -8.75
CA PHE A 234 11.06 1.90 -8.67
C PHE A 234 10.23 2.02 -7.38
N PRO A 235 8.95 1.63 -7.39
CA PRO A 235 8.13 1.63 -6.19
C PRO A 235 8.40 0.39 -5.33
N ALA A 236 8.80 0.61 -4.09
CA ALA A 236 8.96 -0.40 -3.06
C ALA A 236 7.78 -0.35 -2.10
N ARG A 237 6.95 -1.41 -2.07
CA ARG A 237 5.80 -1.52 -1.18
C ARG A 237 6.25 -1.54 0.27
N LEU A 238 5.65 -0.67 1.07
CA LEU A 238 5.89 -0.65 2.51
C LEU A 238 5.30 -1.94 3.12
N PRO A 239 6.05 -2.65 3.98
CA PRO A 239 5.48 -3.74 4.74
C PRO A 239 4.31 -3.22 5.60
N PRO A 240 3.34 -4.08 5.96
CA PRO A 240 2.33 -3.71 6.93
C PRO A 240 3.00 -3.18 8.20
N PRO A 241 2.41 -2.17 8.86
CA PRO A 241 2.91 -1.72 10.15
C PRO A 241 3.11 -2.93 11.05
N PRO A 242 4.22 -3.00 11.83
CA PRO A 242 4.38 -4.07 12.78
C PRO A 242 3.20 -3.99 13.75
N THR A 243 2.19 -4.84 13.54
CA THR A 243 1.07 -4.99 14.45
C THR A 243 1.69 -5.16 15.80
N ALA A 244 1.43 -4.22 16.73
CA ALA A 244 2.08 -4.14 18.03
C ALA A 244 2.26 -5.58 18.50
N ARG A 245 3.52 -6.06 18.45
CA ARG A 245 3.81 -7.47 18.65
C ARG A 245 3.09 -7.78 19.94
N LYS A 246 2.10 -8.67 19.88
CA LYS A 246 1.51 -9.21 21.09
C LYS A 246 2.71 -9.90 21.71
N ASP A 247 3.38 -9.21 22.64
CA ASP A 247 4.61 -9.71 23.24
C ASP A 247 4.29 -11.15 23.59
N PRO A 248 5.05 -12.13 23.05
CA PRO A 248 4.81 -13.52 23.39
C PRO A 248 4.92 -13.54 24.89
N ALA A 249 3.76 -13.69 25.56
CA ALA A 249 3.60 -13.42 26.96
C ALA A 249 4.80 -14.03 27.66
N THR A 250 5.59 -13.19 28.31
CA THR A 250 6.61 -13.61 29.25
C THR A 250 5.91 -14.58 30.17
N ASN A 251 6.08 -15.88 29.95
CA ASN A 251 5.60 -16.90 30.86
C ASN A 251 6.28 -16.54 32.18
N PRO A 252 5.54 -16.14 33.22
CA PRO A 252 6.16 -16.00 34.53
C PRO A 252 6.77 -17.37 34.84
N LEU A 253 8.07 -17.37 35.12
CA LEU A 253 8.76 -18.55 35.65
C LEU A 253 8.00 -18.96 36.92
N GLU A 254 7.29 -20.09 36.86
CA GLU A 254 6.82 -20.81 38.05
C GLU A 254 7.99 -21.44 38.81
#